data_AF-L7FMI6-F1
#
_entry.id   AF-L7FMI6-F1
#
_cell.length_a   1.000
_cell.length_b   1.000
_cell.length_c   1.000
_cell.angle_alpha   90.00
_cell.angle_beta   90.00
_cell.angle_gamma   90.00
#
_symmetry.space_group_name_H-M   'P 1'
#
loop_
_entity.id
_entity.type
_entity.pdbx_description
1 polymer ?
#
loop_
_entity_poly.entity_id
_entity_poly.type
_entity_poly.pdbx_seq_one_letter_code
_entity_poly.pdbx_strand_id
1 'polypeptide(L)'
;MYDISDNNRCSETNKPFDDFYVPNLIGVHILSMSKRIMNEVMCLAEDLNIDIYYQDTDSMHIDKNKIELLEQKYKEIYGKTLRGSKLEQFHPNFDELSGYVYSKESYFLGKKAYIDVLTNEKQKHALHMKMKGIPNNLLENYINSSKSLHSDSDLNSSSFSTRFFCLHWFITKCHSFMIIIFDTISNPIVTIFTNSRFD
;
A
#
# COMPACT_ATOMS: atom_id res chain seq x y z
N MET A 1 0.31 -66.88 12.78
CA MET A 1 1.61 -66.98 13.49
C MET A 1 2.63 -66.32 12.56
N TYR A 2 3.35 -65.33 13.08
CA TYR A 2 4.19 -64.38 12.34
C TYR A 2 5.33 -65.05 11.57
N ASP A 3 5.71 -64.46 10.43
CA ASP A 3 7.10 -63.99 10.29
C ASP A 3 7.16 -62.77 9.36
N ILE A 4 7.57 -61.66 9.96
CA ILE A 4 7.92 -60.39 9.33
C ILE A 4 9.37 -60.57 8.88
N SER A 5 9.60 -60.83 7.59
CA SER A 5 10.94 -60.71 7.03
C SER A 5 11.16 -59.25 6.66
N ASP A 6 12.02 -58.61 7.44
CA ASP A 6 12.39 -57.20 7.39
C ASP A 6 12.77 -56.75 5.98
N ASN A 7 11.82 -56.15 5.28
CA ASN A 7 12.09 -55.37 4.07
C ASN A 7 12.65 -54.02 4.51
N ASN A 8 13.86 -54.04 5.09
CA ASN A 8 14.65 -52.85 5.38
C ASN A 8 14.99 -52.18 4.04
N ARG A 9 14.08 -51.35 3.55
CA ARG A 9 14.42 -50.31 2.59
C ARG A 9 15.33 -49.34 3.31
N CYS A 10 16.64 -49.60 3.24
CA CYS A 10 17.64 -48.58 3.52
C CYS A 10 17.43 -47.46 2.50
N SER A 11 16.65 -46.44 2.88
CA SER A 11 16.77 -45.14 2.25
C SER A 11 18.08 -44.55 2.73
N GLU A 12 19.10 -44.55 1.86
CA GLU A 12 20.26 -43.70 2.08
C GLU A 12 19.76 -42.27 2.05
N THR A 13 19.69 -41.63 3.22
CA THR A 13 19.59 -40.18 3.27
C THR A 13 20.91 -39.65 2.76
N ASN A 14 20.90 -39.15 1.52
CA ASN A 14 21.98 -38.31 1.04
C ASN A 14 22.04 -37.10 1.96
N LYS A 15 22.96 -37.14 2.93
CA LYS A 15 23.13 -36.13 3.97
C LYS A 15 23.46 -34.70 3.49
N PRO A 16 23.87 -34.37 2.23
CA PRO A 16 24.19 -32.98 1.91
C PRO A 16 22.97 -32.16 1.47
N PHE A 17 21.72 -32.55 1.76
CA PHE A 17 20.57 -31.66 1.52
C PHE A 17 19.92 -31.16 2.82
N ASP A 18 19.84 -32.01 3.85
CA ASP A 18 19.21 -31.65 5.13
C ASP A 18 20.10 -30.74 6.01
N ASP A 19 21.43 -30.77 5.82
CA ASP A 19 22.37 -29.93 6.59
C ASP A 19 22.52 -28.51 6.01
N PHE A 20 21.91 -28.20 4.86
CA PHE A 20 21.88 -26.84 4.33
C PHE A 20 20.61 -26.14 4.82
N TYR A 21 20.75 -25.34 5.88
CA TYR A 21 19.75 -24.34 6.23
C TYR A 21 19.75 -23.26 5.14
N VAL A 22 19.00 -23.50 4.05
CA VAL A 22 18.78 -22.52 2.99
C VAL A 22 17.44 -21.82 3.25
N PRO A 23 17.41 -20.70 3.99
CA PRO A 23 16.18 -19.98 4.29
C PRO A 23 15.48 -19.43 3.04
N ASN A 24 16.10 -19.53 1.87
CA ASN A 24 15.55 -19.10 0.59
C ASN A 24 14.21 -19.75 0.27
N LEU A 25 14.02 -21.05 0.56
CA LEU A 25 12.75 -21.72 0.31
C LEU A 25 11.62 -21.13 1.15
N ILE A 26 11.90 -20.88 2.44
CA ILE A 26 10.95 -20.22 3.35
C ILE A 26 10.64 -18.80 2.84
N GLY A 27 11.66 -18.05 2.43
CA GLY A 27 11.49 -16.70 1.88
C GLY A 27 10.63 -16.67 0.61
N VAL A 28 10.83 -17.63 -0.31
CA VAL A 28 10.00 -17.76 -1.52
C VAL A 28 8.55 -18.07 -1.17
N HIS A 29 8.30 -18.96 -0.20
CA HIS A 29 6.95 -19.28 0.25
C HIS A 29 6.26 -18.07 0.91
N ILE A 30 6.96 -17.36 1.80
CA ILE A 30 6.42 -16.15 2.44
C ILE A 30 6.06 -15.11 1.37
N LEU A 31 6.97 -14.82 0.44
CA LEU A 31 6.73 -13.85 -0.64
C LEU A 31 5.57 -14.29 -1.55
N SER A 32 5.48 -15.58 -1.86
CA SER A 32 4.40 -16.14 -2.68
C SER A 32 3.06 -15.98 -1.99
N MET A 33 2.98 -16.22 -0.68
CA MET A 33 1.75 -16.05 0.09
C MET A 33 1.35 -14.58 0.20
N SER A 34 2.29 -13.67 0.45
CA SER A 34 2.01 -12.23 0.48
C SER A 34 1.45 -11.71 -0.85
N LYS A 35 2.06 -12.11 -1.97
CA LYS A 35 1.56 -11.75 -3.31
C LYS A 35 0.19 -12.33 -3.60
N ARG A 36 -0.09 -13.55 -3.13
CA ARG A 36 -1.40 -14.17 -3.30
C ARG A 36 -2.50 -13.37 -2.60
N ILE A 37 -2.31 -13.02 -1.32
CA ILE A 37 -3.28 -12.24 -0.55
C ILE A 37 -3.57 -10.89 -1.22
N MET A 38 -2.52 -10.23 -1.73
CA MET A 38 -2.66 -8.98 -2.47
C MET A 38 -3.44 -9.17 -3.78
N ASN A 39 -3.10 -10.20 -4.55
CA ASN A 39 -3.73 -10.47 -5.84
C ASN A 39 -5.20 -10.90 -5.71
N GLU A 40 -5.59 -11.58 -4.63
CA GLU A 40 -7.01 -11.94 -4.38
C GLU A 40 -7.91 -10.69 -4.38
N VAL A 41 -7.44 -9.58 -3.79
CA VAL A 41 -8.17 -8.31 -3.79
C VAL A 41 -8.09 -7.62 -5.15
N MET A 42 -6.92 -7.61 -5.80
CA MET A 42 -6.72 -6.96 -7.09
C MET A 42 -7.54 -7.60 -8.21
N CYS A 43 -7.50 -8.93 -8.33
CA CYS A 43 -8.28 -9.64 -9.35
C CYS A 43 -9.78 -9.46 -9.10
N LEU A 44 -10.22 -9.48 -7.83
CA LEU A 44 -11.62 -9.23 -7.52
C LEU A 44 -12.06 -7.80 -7.88
N ALA A 45 -11.19 -6.81 -7.64
CA ALA A 45 -11.47 -5.44 -8.04
C ALA A 45 -11.58 -5.31 -9.57
N GLU A 46 -10.70 -5.98 -10.32
CA GLU A 46 -10.75 -6.05 -11.79
C GLU A 46 -12.05 -6.69 -12.28
N ASP A 47 -12.45 -7.83 -11.70
CA ASP A 47 -13.71 -8.53 -12.02
C ASP A 47 -14.95 -7.65 -11.78
N LEU A 48 -14.89 -6.78 -10.77
CA LEU A 48 -15.95 -5.83 -10.41
C LEU A 48 -15.84 -4.49 -11.15
N ASN A 49 -14.86 -4.35 -12.06
CA ASN A 49 -14.55 -3.11 -12.78
C ASN A 49 -14.36 -1.91 -11.83
N ILE A 50 -13.59 -2.14 -10.76
CA ILE A 50 -13.18 -1.13 -9.77
C ILE A 50 -11.73 -0.74 -10.08
N ASP A 51 -11.52 0.53 -10.39
CA ASP A 51 -10.19 1.04 -10.68
C ASP A 51 -9.32 1.11 -9.42
N ILE A 52 -8.11 0.53 -9.50
CA ILE A 52 -7.07 0.67 -8.49
C ILE A 52 -6.02 1.65 -9.03
N TYR A 53 -5.92 2.80 -8.38
CA TYR A 53 -5.10 3.90 -8.87
C TYR A 53 -3.62 3.76 -8.55
N TYR A 54 -3.29 3.08 -7.44
CA TYR A 54 -1.91 2.87 -7.02
C TYR A 54 -1.77 1.58 -6.21
N GLN A 55 -0.60 0.95 -6.34
CA GLN A 55 -0.29 -0.36 -5.75
C GLN A 55 1.17 -0.39 -5.26
N ASP A 56 1.40 -0.77 -4.01
CA ASP A 56 2.75 -0.93 -3.43
C ASP A 56 2.77 -1.99 -2.33
N THR A 57 3.33 -3.18 -2.62
CA THR A 57 3.70 -4.35 -1.76
C THR A 57 2.71 -4.82 -0.67
N ASP A 58 2.16 -3.92 0.11
CA ASP A 58 1.17 -4.10 1.18
C ASP A 58 0.00 -3.12 1.08
N SER A 59 -0.03 -2.20 0.11
CA SER A 59 -0.99 -1.10 0.06
C SER A 59 -1.61 -0.87 -1.32
N MET A 60 -2.86 -0.40 -1.31
CA MET A 60 -3.63 -0.08 -2.52
C MET A 60 -4.47 1.18 -2.30
N HIS A 61 -4.60 1.99 -3.35
CA HIS A 61 -5.46 3.17 -3.40
C HIS A 61 -6.69 2.90 -4.26
N ILE A 62 -7.87 2.91 -3.65
CA ILE A 62 -9.15 2.55 -4.28
C ILE A 62 -10.16 3.67 -4.06
N ASP A 63 -11.11 3.85 -4.97
CA ASP A 63 -12.22 4.80 -4.77
C ASP A 63 -13.05 4.43 -3.52
N LYS A 64 -13.27 5.43 -2.65
CA LYS A 64 -14.07 5.29 -1.43
C LYS A 64 -15.48 4.74 -1.70
N ASN A 65 -16.11 5.11 -2.81
CA ASN A 65 -17.48 4.70 -3.09
C ASN A 65 -17.61 3.21 -3.46
N LYS A 66 -16.51 2.58 -3.86
CA LYS A 66 -16.48 1.19 -4.34
C LYS A 66 -15.98 0.21 -3.27
N ILE A 67 -15.41 0.70 -2.17
CA ILE A 67 -14.83 -0.15 -1.13
C ILE A 67 -15.88 -1.08 -0.49
N GLU A 68 -17.09 -0.59 -0.21
CA GLU A 68 -18.14 -1.38 0.45
C GLU A 68 -18.60 -2.55 -0.44
N LEU A 69 -18.72 -2.32 -1.74
CA LEU A 69 -19.04 -3.36 -2.73
C LEU A 69 -17.95 -4.43 -2.76
N LEU A 70 -16.68 -4.00 -2.78
CA LEU A 70 -15.54 -4.90 -2.77
C LEU A 70 -15.51 -5.76 -1.50
N GLU A 71 -15.78 -5.16 -0.32
CA GLU A 71 -15.84 -5.90 0.95
C GLU A 71 -16.93 -6.96 0.97
N GLN A 72 -18.12 -6.62 0.48
CA GLN A 72 -19.24 -7.56 0.41
C GLN A 72 -18.90 -8.76 -0.48
N LYS A 73 -18.36 -8.49 -1.67
CA LYS A 73 -18.00 -9.52 -2.65
C LYS A 73 -16.81 -10.37 -2.19
N TYR A 74 -15.82 -9.75 -1.54
CA TYR A 74 -14.68 -10.46 -0.98
C TYR A 74 -15.12 -11.48 0.08
N LYS A 75 -16.07 -11.09 0.93
CA LYS A 75 -16.67 -11.98 1.93
C LYS A 75 -17.50 -13.11 1.29
N GLU A 76 -18.22 -12.82 0.20
CA GLU A 76 -19.01 -13.81 -0.53
C GLU A 76 -18.14 -14.90 -1.17
N ILE A 77 -17.05 -14.51 -1.83
CA ILE A 77 -16.19 -15.43 -2.61
C ILE A 77 -15.19 -16.17 -1.72
N TYR A 78 -14.52 -15.46 -0.82
CA TYR A 78 -13.43 -16.02 -0.03
C TYR A 78 -13.82 -16.37 1.41
N GLY A 79 -15.00 -15.95 1.88
CA GLY A 79 -15.43 -16.16 3.27
C GLY A 79 -14.61 -15.37 4.30
N LYS A 80 -13.78 -14.41 3.85
CA LYS A 80 -12.87 -13.62 4.69
C LYS A 80 -13.35 -12.17 4.80
N THR A 81 -13.03 -11.51 5.90
CA THR A 81 -13.28 -10.06 6.05
C THR A 81 -12.10 -9.29 5.45
N LEU A 82 -12.38 -8.37 4.53
CA LEU A 82 -11.35 -7.56 3.85
C LEU A 82 -10.69 -6.57 4.81
N ARG A 83 -11.45 -5.65 5.43
CA ARG A 83 -10.87 -4.67 6.37
C ARG A 83 -10.95 -5.10 7.83
N GLY A 84 -9.92 -4.75 8.60
CA GLY A 84 -9.88 -4.94 10.04
C GLY A 84 -8.46 -5.01 10.59
N SER A 85 -8.34 -5.37 11.87
CA SER A 85 -7.08 -5.35 12.62
C SER A 85 -6.43 -6.73 12.75
N LYS A 86 -7.00 -7.81 12.21
CA LYS A 86 -6.40 -9.14 12.29
C LYS A 86 -5.37 -9.35 11.18
N LEU A 87 -4.56 -10.40 11.33
CA LEU A 87 -3.66 -10.86 10.27
C LEU A 87 -4.45 -11.15 8.98
N GLU A 88 -3.83 -10.88 7.82
CA GLU A 88 -4.43 -10.96 6.48
C GLU A 88 -5.51 -9.90 6.17
N GLN A 89 -5.89 -9.07 7.13
CA GLN A 89 -6.86 -8.00 6.91
C GLN A 89 -6.17 -6.70 6.51
N PHE A 90 -6.91 -5.83 5.84
CA PHE A 90 -6.42 -4.52 5.45
C PHE A 90 -6.92 -3.43 6.40
N HIS A 91 -6.03 -2.52 6.80
CA HIS A 91 -6.35 -1.38 7.65
C HIS A 91 -5.93 -0.08 6.95
N PRO A 92 -6.82 0.92 6.84
CA PRO A 92 -6.43 2.28 6.53
C PRO A 92 -5.79 2.90 7.79
N ASN A 93 -4.48 2.71 8.00
CA ASN A 93 -3.79 3.31 9.14
C ASN A 93 -2.91 4.47 8.68
N PHE A 94 -3.26 5.67 9.10
CA PHE A 94 -2.47 6.90 8.93
C PHE A 94 -2.20 7.47 10.32
N ASP A 95 -0.92 7.60 10.69
CA ASP A 95 -0.53 8.03 12.04
C ASP A 95 -0.90 9.51 12.32
N GLU A 96 -1.18 10.29 11.28
CA GLU A 96 -1.45 11.73 11.35
C GLU A 96 -2.87 12.08 11.85
N LEU A 97 -3.84 11.16 11.71
CA LEU A 97 -5.25 11.42 12.02
C LEU A 97 -5.92 10.23 12.71
N SER A 98 -6.70 10.50 13.77
CA SER A 98 -7.44 9.47 14.50
C SER A 98 -8.88 9.31 14.01
N GLY A 99 -9.28 8.10 13.63
CA GLY A 99 -10.65 7.77 13.21
C GLY A 99 -10.72 7.23 11.78
N TYR A 100 -11.86 7.41 11.11
CA TYR A 100 -12.03 6.99 9.71
C TYR A 100 -11.40 8.00 8.76
N VAL A 101 -10.18 7.70 8.33
CA VAL A 101 -9.39 8.57 7.46
C VAL A 101 -9.57 8.17 5.99
N TYR A 102 -9.77 9.17 5.12
CA TYR A 102 -9.77 8.98 3.67
C TYR A 102 -9.05 10.16 3.00
N SER A 103 -8.48 9.92 1.82
CA SER A 103 -7.84 10.95 1.01
C SER A 103 -8.93 11.71 0.24
N LYS A 104 -8.94 13.04 0.38
CA LYS A 104 -9.80 13.92 -0.44
C LYS A 104 -9.24 14.04 -1.86
N GLU A 105 -7.92 14.16 -1.95
CA GLU A 105 -7.16 14.25 -3.19
C GLU A 105 -5.88 13.43 -3.05
N SER A 106 -5.49 12.76 -4.13
CA SER A 106 -4.24 12.00 -4.20
C SER A 106 -3.49 12.35 -5.48
N TYR A 107 -2.17 12.51 -5.36
CA TYR A 107 -1.27 12.86 -6.45
C TYR A 107 -0.20 11.79 -6.57
N PHE A 108 -0.21 11.05 -7.68
CA PHE A 108 0.74 9.98 -7.94
C PHE A 108 1.78 10.46 -8.95
N LEU A 109 3.06 10.45 -8.56
CA LEU A 109 4.17 10.88 -9.43
C LEU A 109 4.90 9.69 -10.04
N GLY A 110 4.88 8.56 -9.35
CA GLY A 110 5.50 7.33 -9.80
C GLY A 110 5.53 6.27 -8.70
N LYS A 111 6.23 5.17 -8.96
CA LYS A 111 6.39 4.09 -7.99
C LYS A 111 7.07 4.61 -6.72
N LYS A 112 6.41 4.42 -5.59
CA LYS A 112 6.87 4.81 -4.24
C LYS A 112 7.06 6.32 -4.07
N ALA A 113 6.37 7.12 -4.88
CA ALA A 113 6.36 8.58 -4.86
C ALA A 113 4.93 9.10 -5.04
N TYR A 114 4.25 9.42 -3.94
CA TYR A 114 2.88 9.95 -3.94
C TYR A 114 2.62 10.89 -2.77
N ILE A 115 1.56 11.67 -2.92
CA ILE A 115 1.09 12.66 -1.93
C ILE A 115 -0.42 12.47 -1.76
N ASP A 116 -0.85 12.29 -0.52
CA ASP A 116 -2.25 12.15 -0.12
C ASP A 116 -2.67 13.32 0.76
N VAL A 117 -3.77 13.99 0.40
CA VAL A 117 -4.41 15.01 1.23
C VAL A 117 -5.51 14.32 2.05
N LEU A 118 -5.16 13.96 3.27
CA LEU A 118 -6.03 13.22 4.18
C LEU A 118 -7.06 14.14 4.81
N THR A 119 -8.29 13.64 4.93
CA THR A 119 -9.37 14.27 5.66
C THR A 119 -10.08 13.25 6.54
N ASN A 120 -10.64 13.72 7.64
CA ASN A 120 -11.43 12.91 8.57
C ASN A 120 -12.85 13.47 8.70
N GLU A 121 -13.75 12.74 9.34
CA GLU A 121 -15.13 13.16 9.64
C GLU A 121 -15.19 14.49 10.40
N LYS A 122 -14.16 14.79 11.20
CA LYS A 122 -14.00 16.04 11.95
C LYS A 122 -13.45 17.20 11.10
N GLN A 123 -13.38 17.07 9.77
CA GLN A 123 -12.85 18.07 8.83
C GLN A 123 -11.41 18.53 9.18
N LYS A 124 -10.63 17.66 9.81
CA LYS A 124 -9.19 17.89 10.00
C LYS A 124 -8.46 17.46 8.74
N HIS A 125 -7.57 18.31 8.25
CA HIS A 125 -6.75 18.04 7.09
C HIS A 125 -5.32 17.70 7.52
N ALA A 126 -4.76 16.65 6.94
CA ALA A 126 -3.36 16.29 7.09
C ALA A 126 -2.77 15.97 5.72
N LEU A 127 -1.47 16.19 5.56
CA LEU A 127 -0.76 15.84 4.33
C LEU A 127 0.13 14.64 4.64
N HIS A 128 -0.07 13.57 3.88
CA HIS A 128 0.76 12.37 3.94
C HIS A 128 1.59 12.30 2.65
N MET A 129 2.91 12.28 2.77
CA MET A 129 3.81 12.22 1.62
C MET A 129 4.74 11.02 1.75
N LYS A 130 4.79 10.18 0.71
CA LYS A 130 5.71 9.05 0.62
C LYS A 130 6.61 9.26 -0.59
N MET A 131 7.91 9.43 -0.35
CA MET A 131 8.92 9.52 -1.42
C MET A 131 10.13 8.67 -1.07
N LYS A 132 10.25 7.48 -1.68
CA LYS A 132 11.39 6.61 -1.45
C LYS A 132 12.67 7.26 -1.96
N GLY A 133 13.69 7.34 -1.10
CA GLY A 133 14.99 7.93 -1.40
C GLY A 133 15.16 9.36 -0.89
N ILE A 134 14.09 9.99 -0.38
CA ILE A 134 14.16 11.28 0.30
C ILE A 134 13.98 11.04 1.81
N PRO A 135 14.86 11.57 2.68
CA PRO A 135 14.71 11.41 4.12
C PRO A 135 13.47 12.15 4.64
N ASN A 136 12.71 11.50 5.53
CA ASN A 136 11.44 12.02 6.06
C ASN A 136 11.58 13.40 6.72
N ASN A 137 12.70 13.65 7.40
CA ASN A 137 12.97 14.94 8.05
C ASN A 137 12.94 16.12 7.05
N LEU A 138 13.42 15.91 5.81
CA LEU A 138 13.37 16.95 4.78
C LEU A 138 11.93 17.18 4.30
N LEU A 139 11.15 16.10 4.17
CA LEU A 139 9.75 16.18 3.80
C LEU A 139 8.95 16.95 4.87
N GLU A 140 9.10 16.58 6.15
CA GLU A 140 8.43 17.25 7.27
C GLU A 140 8.80 18.74 7.37
N ASN A 141 10.07 19.08 7.21
CA ASN A 141 10.52 20.47 7.18
C ASN A 141 9.88 21.26 6.02
N TYR A 142 9.76 20.65 4.84
CA TYR A 142 9.09 21.26 3.70
C TYR A 142 7.59 21.48 3.97
N ILE A 143 6.91 20.50 4.59
CA ILE A 143 5.51 20.63 5.00
C ILE A 143 5.35 21.78 6.00
N ASN A 144 6.18 21.82 7.04
CA ASN A 144 6.09 22.81 8.11
C ASN A 144 6.38 24.21 7.60
N SER A 145 7.37 24.37 6.72
CA SER A 145 7.66 25.63 6.04
C SER A 145 6.51 26.07 5.13
N SER A 146 5.82 25.12 4.50
CA SER A 146 4.68 25.39 3.62
C SER A 146 3.42 25.79 4.39
N LYS A 147 3.27 25.31 5.63
CA LYS A 147 2.18 25.64 6.57
C LYS A 147 2.39 27.00 7.24
N SER A 148 3.60 27.35 7.65
CA SER A 148 3.88 28.66 8.27
C SER A 148 3.66 29.84 7.31
N LEU A 149 3.72 29.59 6.00
CA LEU A 149 3.48 30.58 4.95
C LEU A 149 1.99 30.81 4.62
N HIS A 150 1.08 29.94 5.05
CA HIS A 150 -0.36 30.10 4.78
C HIS A 150 -1.18 29.75 6.03
N SER A 151 -1.80 30.76 6.64
CA SER A 151 -2.78 30.60 7.71
C SER A 151 -4.00 29.82 7.21
N ASP A 152 -4.08 28.53 7.58
CA ASP A 152 -5.23 27.64 7.82
C ASP A 152 -6.54 27.72 7.01
N SER A 153 -6.69 28.54 5.96
CA SER A 153 -7.94 28.63 5.18
C SER A 153 -7.82 28.30 3.69
N ASP A 154 -6.61 28.14 3.14
CA ASP A 154 -6.43 28.02 1.68
C ASP A 154 -5.53 26.86 1.25
N LEU A 155 -5.85 25.65 1.69
CA LEU A 155 -5.59 24.44 0.91
C LEU A 155 -6.72 24.27 -0.14
N ASN A 156 -7.02 25.34 -0.86
CA ASN A 156 -7.85 25.30 -2.05
C ASN A 156 -7.01 24.76 -3.21
N SER A 157 -7.58 23.81 -3.94
CA SER A 157 -6.99 23.02 -5.04
C SER A 157 -6.30 23.84 -6.13
N SER A 158 -6.54 25.16 -6.20
CA SER A 158 -5.90 26.08 -7.14
C SER A 158 -4.46 26.47 -6.79
N SER A 159 -4.05 26.44 -5.51
CA SER A 159 -2.68 26.80 -5.08
C SER A 159 -1.71 25.62 -5.03
N PHE A 160 -2.20 24.38 -5.19
CA PHE A 160 -1.32 23.19 -5.23
C PHE A 160 -0.72 22.96 -6.62
N SER A 161 -1.44 23.35 -7.68
CA SER A 161 -0.96 23.32 -9.07
C SER A 161 0.33 24.15 -9.27
N THR A 162 0.42 25.32 -8.64
CA THR A 162 1.61 26.19 -8.73
C THR A 162 2.78 25.69 -7.87
N ARG A 163 2.53 24.99 -6.75
CA ARG A 163 3.58 24.34 -5.96
C ARG A 163 4.14 23.07 -6.62
N PHE A 164 3.33 22.38 -7.42
CA PHE A 164 3.79 21.27 -8.26
C PHE A 164 4.82 21.70 -9.31
N PHE A 165 4.72 22.93 -9.81
CA PHE A 165 5.70 23.51 -10.73
C PHE A 165 7.10 23.65 -10.10
N CYS A 166 7.20 24.00 -8.82
CA CYS A 166 8.49 24.09 -8.12
C CYS A 166 9.12 22.70 -7.88
N LEU A 167 8.31 21.70 -7.52
CA LEU A 167 8.81 20.33 -7.37
C LEU A 167 9.20 19.71 -8.72
N HIS A 168 8.43 20.03 -9.77
CA HIS A 168 8.77 19.69 -11.15
C HIS A 168 10.11 20.30 -11.58
N TRP A 169 10.41 21.56 -11.20
CA TRP A 169 11.70 22.20 -11.49
C TRP A 169 12.87 21.53 -10.74
N PHE A 170 12.64 21.05 -9.51
CA PHE A 170 13.66 20.36 -8.72
C PHE A 170 13.95 18.94 -9.27
N ILE A 171 12.93 18.23 -9.75
CA ILE A 171 13.06 16.87 -10.27
C ILE A 171 13.61 16.85 -11.71
N THR A 172 13.19 17.79 -12.56
CA THR A 172 13.67 17.87 -13.96
C THR A 172 15.14 18.26 -14.09
N LYS A 173 15.74 18.87 -13.06
CA LYS A 173 17.17 19.20 -13.07
C LYS A 173 18.09 18.00 -12.79
N CYS A 174 17.54 16.90 -12.26
CA CYS A 174 18.33 15.75 -11.81
C CYS A 174 18.33 14.55 -12.76
N HIS A 175 17.39 14.40 -13.70
CA HIS A 175 17.46 13.33 -14.70
C HIS A 175 16.74 13.69 -16.00
N SER A 176 17.40 13.42 -17.14
CA SER A 176 16.85 13.58 -18.49
C SER A 176 15.55 12.79 -18.67
N PHE A 177 14.53 13.47 -19.20
CA PHE A 177 13.33 12.93 -19.84
C PHE A 177 12.64 11.77 -19.08
N MET A 178 11.89 12.12 -18.02
CA MET A 178 10.78 11.29 -17.55
C MET A 178 9.48 12.07 -17.75
N ILE A 179 8.65 11.62 -18.68
CA ILE A 179 7.28 12.10 -18.85
C ILE A 179 6.51 11.67 -17.60
N ILE A 180 6.34 12.58 -16.64
CA ILE A 180 5.49 12.37 -15.47
C ILE A 180 4.06 12.64 -15.94
N ILE A 181 3.29 11.57 -16.14
CA ILE A 181 1.83 11.68 -16.33
C ILE A 181 1.27 12.11 -14.97
N PHE A 182 0.76 13.33 -14.90
CA PHE A 182 0.06 13.86 -13.74
C PHE A 182 -1.38 13.38 -13.77
N ASP A 183 -1.64 12.19 -13.22
CA ASP A 183 -3.02 11.77 -12.96
C ASP A 183 -3.47 12.39 -11.63
N THR A 184 -4.05 13.58 -11.72
CA THR A 184 -4.77 14.18 -10.60
C THR A 184 -6.13 13.53 -10.46
N ILE A 185 -6.33 12.79 -9.37
CA ILE A 185 -7.59 12.14 -9.08
C ILE A 185 -8.31 12.96 -8.01
N SER A 186 -9.42 13.59 -8.40
CA SER A 186 -10.26 14.41 -7.53
C SER A 186 -11.29 13.61 -6.75
N ASN A 187 -11.43 12.31 -7.02
CA ASN A 187 -12.36 11.45 -6.29
C ASN A 187 -11.76 11.05 -4.94
N PRO A 188 -12.58 10.94 -3.88
CA PRO A 188 -12.09 10.53 -2.59
C PRO A 188 -11.55 9.09 -2.65
N ILE A 189 -10.30 8.91 -2.25
CA ILE A 189 -9.59 7.64 -2.28
C ILE A 189 -9.45 7.11 -0.86
N VAL A 190 -9.59 5.80 -0.71
CA VAL A 190 -9.23 5.07 0.51
C VAL A 190 -7.97 4.27 0.22
N THR A 191 -6.94 4.52 1.01
CA THR A 191 -5.74 3.69 1.03
C THR A 191 -5.92 2.59 2.05
N ILE A 192 -5.70 1.35 1.64
CA ILE A 192 -5.76 0.18 2.51
C ILE A 192 -4.38 -0.45 2.60
N PHE A 193 -3.94 -0.81 3.82
CA PHE A 193 -2.64 -1.46 4.08
C PHE A 193 -2.86 -2.86 4.64
N THR A 194 -2.15 -3.89 4.20
CA THR A 194 -2.21 -5.20 4.84
C THR A 194 -1.66 -5.11 6.25
N ASN A 195 -2.40 -5.59 7.24
CA ASN A 195 -1.89 -5.63 8.61
C ASN A 195 -0.87 -6.76 8.74
N SER A 196 0.39 -6.38 8.97
CA SER A 196 1.49 -7.29 9.25
C SER A 196 1.83 -7.36 10.75
N ARG A 197 1.08 -6.67 11.62
CA ARG A 197 1.31 -6.73 13.06
C ARG A 197 0.74 -8.03 13.61
N PHE A 198 1.62 -8.83 14.22
CA PHE A 198 1.25 -9.93 15.10
C PHE A 198 1.09 -9.33 16.49
N ASP A 199 -0.15 -9.01 16.88
CA ASP A 199 -0.49 -8.67 18.26
C ASP A 199 -0.52 -9.92 19.14
#